data_AF-A0A2I0DSN0-F1
#
_entry.id   AF-A0A2I0DSN0-F1
#
_cell.length_a   1.000
_cell.length_b   1.000
_cell.length_c   1.000
_cell.angle_alpha   90.00
_cell.angle_beta   90.00
_cell.angle_gamma   90.00
#
_symmetry.space_group_name_H-M   'P 1'
#
loop_
_entity.id
_entity.type
_entity.pdbx_description
1 polymer ?
#
loop_
_entity_poly.entity_id
_entity_poly.type
_entity_poly.pdbx_seq_one_letter_code
_entity_poly.pdbx_strand_id
1 'polypeptide(L)'
;MLRKPQTQLALLAASVLLLLYAANSQFNPDNSDAVINTPAPVTSAKVALKTQVNQSKSEPDKTGSVQQRIVAADLATASNSTETQMSFINVSDARPTKAPKEIKINSLDELSSLFDSLNYNTQSWIDGNREVPRLTFESVSERWQETSNNIPVQQKKMVFFRLIAPLILVANENILLERRLIESAPLDDIVLLNIAAKYRIITRLDQTITEQQRQMLLEEIDILPPSLVLAQAAEESGWATSRFTVEGNAFFGQWDFSGNGMIPKQQRKELGNYGLARFDTPLASVEGYMLNLNTNNAYKKLRSLRANLRASNAAITGIELAGTLDKYSERGQAYIDGIRQMIRYNKLDQVDEAYLSDAAPLHLLSSADQ
;
A
#
# COMPACT_ATOMS: atom_id res chain seq x y z
N MET A 1 -44.46 -31.80 -2.93
CA MET A 1 -43.11 -31.95 -2.35
C MET A 1 -42.11 -32.05 -3.49
N LEU A 2 -41.19 -31.08 -3.64
CA LEU A 2 -39.82 -31.25 -4.17
C LEU A 2 -39.16 -29.87 -4.21
N ARG A 3 -38.19 -29.66 -3.30
CA ARG A 3 -37.35 -28.46 -3.20
C ARG A 3 -36.12 -28.61 -4.12
N LYS A 4 -35.85 -27.53 -4.85
CA LYS A 4 -34.62 -27.04 -5.55
C LYS A 4 -33.33 -27.89 -5.54
N PRO A 5 -32.60 -27.90 -6.69
CA PRO A 5 -31.15 -27.91 -6.74
C PRO A 5 -30.66 -26.71 -7.57
N GLN A 6 -30.54 -25.52 -6.97
CA GLN A 6 -29.90 -24.36 -7.63
C GLN A 6 -28.82 -23.69 -6.76
N THR A 7 -28.61 -24.16 -5.53
CA THR A 7 -27.65 -23.57 -4.59
C THR A 7 -26.26 -24.20 -4.61
N GLN A 8 -26.06 -25.37 -5.23
CA GLN A 8 -24.73 -26.00 -5.26
C GLN A 8 -23.88 -25.64 -6.48
N LEU A 9 -24.49 -25.27 -7.62
CA LEU A 9 -23.72 -24.79 -8.79
C LEU A 9 -23.17 -23.36 -8.60
N ALA A 10 -23.87 -22.51 -7.84
CA ALA A 10 -23.41 -21.15 -7.56
C ALA A 10 -22.21 -21.11 -6.60
N LEU A 11 -22.15 -22.01 -5.60
CA LEU A 11 -21.01 -22.10 -4.70
C LEU A 11 -19.76 -22.66 -5.39
N LEU A 12 -19.90 -23.62 -6.31
CA LEU A 12 -18.78 -24.19 -7.04
C LEU A 12 -18.20 -23.20 -8.07
N ALA A 13 -19.07 -22.45 -8.76
CA ALA A 13 -18.62 -21.40 -9.67
C ALA A 13 -17.95 -20.23 -8.92
N ALA A 14 -18.48 -19.82 -7.77
CA ALA A 14 -17.88 -18.77 -6.94
C ALA A 14 -16.54 -19.18 -6.33
N SER A 15 -16.41 -20.43 -5.87
CA SER A 15 -15.14 -20.94 -5.30
C SER A 15 -14.06 -21.15 -6.36
N VAL A 16 -14.41 -21.61 -7.57
CA VAL A 16 -13.46 -21.69 -8.70
C VAL A 16 -13.05 -20.29 -9.18
N LEU A 17 -13.97 -19.31 -9.20
CA LEU A 17 -13.61 -17.92 -9.48
C LEU A 17 -12.71 -17.32 -8.40
N LEU A 18 -12.99 -17.57 -7.11
CA LEU A 18 -12.15 -17.10 -6.00
C LEU A 18 -10.76 -17.72 -6.03
N LEU A 19 -10.66 -19.02 -6.37
CA LEU A 19 -9.38 -19.72 -6.51
C LEU A 19 -8.55 -19.19 -7.70
N LEU A 20 -9.18 -18.94 -8.85
CA LEU A 20 -8.54 -18.27 -10.00
C LEU A 20 -8.22 -16.79 -9.73
N TYR A 21 -9.03 -16.11 -8.91
CA TYR A 21 -8.81 -14.74 -8.44
C TYR A 21 -7.66 -14.65 -7.44
N ALA A 22 -7.49 -15.64 -6.57
CA ALA A 22 -6.37 -15.75 -5.65
C ALA A 22 -5.05 -16.06 -6.39
N ALA A 23 -5.05 -17.05 -7.30
CA ALA A 23 -3.87 -17.67 -7.91
C ALA A 23 -2.92 -16.77 -8.75
N ASN A 24 -3.19 -15.47 -8.90
CA ASN A 24 -2.36 -14.59 -9.74
C ASN A 24 -2.10 -13.22 -9.11
N SER A 25 -2.41 -13.05 -7.81
CA SER A 25 -2.08 -11.81 -7.10
C SER A 25 -0.59 -11.82 -6.82
N GLN A 26 0.11 -10.69 -6.95
CA GLN A 26 1.53 -10.61 -6.56
C GLN A 26 1.70 -10.60 -5.04
N PHE A 27 0.59 -10.48 -4.30
CA PHE A 27 0.51 -10.85 -2.89
C PHE A 27 0.31 -12.36 -2.70
N ASN A 28 0.19 -13.16 -3.77
CA ASN A 28 0.07 -14.63 -3.81
C ASN A 28 1.01 -15.30 -4.85
N PRO A 29 2.27 -15.61 -4.50
CA PRO A 29 3.24 -16.19 -5.43
C PRO A 29 3.11 -17.70 -5.65
N ASP A 30 2.27 -18.42 -4.88
CA ASP A 30 2.16 -19.89 -4.98
C ASP A 30 1.16 -20.30 -6.06
N ASN A 31 1.52 -20.10 -7.32
CA ASN A 31 1.00 -20.93 -8.39
C ASN A 31 1.95 -20.94 -9.61
N SER A 32 3.06 -21.67 -9.49
CA SER A 32 3.77 -22.21 -10.64
C SER A 32 3.24 -23.61 -10.96
N ASP A 33 2.50 -23.71 -12.05
CA ASP A 33 2.19 -24.92 -12.82
C ASP A 33 2.25 -26.27 -12.08
N ALA A 34 1.19 -26.61 -11.33
CA ALA A 34 0.96 -27.99 -10.92
C ALA A 34 0.19 -28.74 -12.03
N VAL A 35 0.94 -29.55 -12.78
CA VAL A 35 0.41 -30.60 -13.65
C VAL A 35 -0.60 -31.45 -12.87
N ILE A 36 -1.86 -31.44 -13.29
CA ILE A 36 -2.93 -32.25 -12.69
C ILE A 36 -2.67 -33.72 -13.05
N ASN A 37 -2.08 -34.47 -12.13
CA ASN A 37 -2.28 -35.92 -12.05
C ASN A 37 -3.31 -36.18 -10.95
N THR A 38 -4.48 -36.67 -11.36
CA THR A 38 -5.56 -37.09 -10.46
C THR A 38 -5.23 -38.42 -9.81
N PRO A 39 -5.50 -38.57 -8.50
CA PRO A 39 -5.95 -39.86 -7.97
C PRO A 39 -7.37 -39.78 -7.41
N ALA A 40 -8.03 -40.93 -7.51
CA ALA A 40 -9.44 -41.22 -7.23
C ALA A 40 -9.88 -40.97 -5.77
N PRO A 41 -11.19 -40.84 -5.49
CA PRO A 41 -11.71 -40.44 -4.19
C PRO A 41 -11.68 -41.62 -3.20
N VAL A 42 -11.26 -41.35 -1.96
CA VAL A 42 -11.46 -42.28 -0.85
C VAL A 42 -12.53 -41.73 0.11
N THR A 43 -13.46 -42.63 0.38
CA THR A 43 -14.71 -42.52 1.09
C THR A 43 -14.58 -42.15 2.57
N SER A 44 -15.64 -41.52 3.05
CA SER A 44 -15.89 -41.04 4.41
C SER A 44 -15.82 -42.12 5.50
N ALA A 45 -15.32 -41.76 6.68
CA ALA A 45 -15.69 -42.43 7.93
C ALA A 45 -15.78 -41.42 9.09
N LYS A 46 -16.99 -41.25 9.61
CA LYS A 46 -17.29 -40.61 10.90
C LYS A 46 -16.73 -41.46 12.03
N VAL A 47 -16.05 -40.87 13.00
CA VAL A 47 -15.96 -41.42 14.36
C VAL A 47 -16.14 -40.29 15.37
N ALA A 48 -17.03 -40.56 16.33
CA ALA A 48 -17.58 -39.65 17.30
C ALA A 48 -16.68 -39.46 18.54
N LEU A 49 -16.93 -38.36 19.23
CA LEU A 49 -16.34 -37.95 20.50
C LEU A 49 -16.40 -39.05 21.59
N LYS A 50 -15.33 -39.13 22.38
CA LYS A 50 -15.44 -39.45 23.81
C LYS A 50 -14.57 -38.50 24.63
N THR A 51 -15.26 -37.67 25.41
CA THR A 51 -14.74 -36.85 26.49
C THR A 51 -14.42 -37.73 27.70
N GLN A 52 -13.22 -37.61 28.27
CA GLN A 52 -12.98 -37.98 29.67
C GLN A 52 -12.22 -36.87 30.37
N VAL A 53 -12.88 -36.33 31.39
CA VAL A 53 -12.40 -35.39 32.39
C VAL A 53 -11.61 -36.19 33.43
N ASN A 54 -10.44 -35.69 33.86
CA ASN A 54 -9.92 -36.04 35.18
C ASN A 54 -9.24 -34.83 35.82
N GLN A 55 -9.69 -34.51 37.03
CA GLN A 55 -9.19 -33.45 37.90
C GLN A 55 -8.21 -34.04 38.92
N SER A 56 -7.10 -33.33 39.18
CA SER A 56 -6.38 -33.47 40.46
C SER A 56 -5.66 -32.17 40.85
N LYS A 57 -6.21 -31.58 41.92
CA LYS A 57 -5.75 -30.68 43.00
C LYS A 57 -4.37 -29.96 42.94
N SER A 58 -4.46 -28.70 43.39
CA SER A 58 -3.51 -27.66 43.85
C SER A 58 -2.55 -28.10 44.97
N GLU A 59 -1.38 -27.49 45.27
CA GLU A 59 -0.97 -26.06 45.50
C GLU A 59 0.58 -26.03 45.83
N PRO A 60 1.30 -24.93 46.18
CA PRO A 60 1.51 -23.61 45.53
C PRO A 60 3.01 -23.22 45.28
N ASP A 61 3.16 -22.07 44.62
CA ASP A 61 4.22 -21.04 44.75
C ASP A 61 5.49 -21.11 43.86
N LYS A 62 5.58 -20.16 42.91
CA LYS A 62 6.62 -19.10 42.89
C LYS A 62 6.49 -18.19 41.67
N THR A 63 6.32 -16.90 41.98
CA THR A 63 6.78 -15.69 41.26
C THR A 63 7.34 -15.87 39.83
N GLY A 64 6.61 -15.34 38.85
CA GLY A 64 7.08 -15.11 37.48
C GLY A 64 6.22 -14.07 36.78
N SER A 65 6.85 -13.05 36.22
CA SER A 65 6.26 -11.90 35.53
C SER A 65 5.17 -12.28 34.51
N VAL A 66 3.96 -11.76 34.69
CA VAL A 66 2.91 -11.81 33.67
C VAL A 66 3.21 -10.76 32.61
N GLN A 67 3.93 -11.15 31.56
CA GLN A 67 3.89 -10.44 30.29
C GLN A 67 2.61 -10.86 29.58
N GLN A 68 1.66 -9.92 29.52
CA GLN A 68 0.42 -10.05 28.76
C GLN A 68 0.78 -10.27 27.28
N ARG A 69 0.65 -11.51 26.80
CA ARG A 69 0.67 -11.83 25.36
C ARG A 69 -0.58 -11.21 24.73
N ILE A 70 -0.40 -10.16 23.96
CA ILE A 70 -1.41 -9.74 22.98
C ILE A 70 -1.31 -10.74 21.83
N VAL A 71 -2.39 -11.48 21.57
CA VAL A 71 -2.46 -12.47 20.51
C VAL A 71 -3.08 -11.79 19.29
N ALA A 72 -2.40 -11.82 18.14
CA ALA A 72 -2.84 -11.15 16.91
C ALA A 72 -4.27 -11.53 16.45
N ALA A 73 -4.77 -12.68 16.90
CA ALA A 73 -6.13 -13.14 16.65
C ALA A 73 -7.22 -12.25 17.29
N ASP A 74 -6.89 -11.49 18.32
CA ASP A 74 -7.85 -10.63 19.05
C ASP A 74 -8.08 -9.27 18.36
N LEU A 75 -7.37 -9.00 17.26
CA LEU A 75 -7.40 -7.71 16.52
C LEU A 75 -7.86 -7.85 15.06
N ALA A 76 -8.14 -9.07 14.58
CA ALA A 76 -8.53 -9.32 13.21
C ALA A 76 -10.04 -9.10 12.99
N THR A 77 -10.39 -8.23 12.05
CA THR A 77 -11.77 -8.09 11.54
C THR A 77 -12.20 -9.37 10.82
N ALA A 78 -13.47 -9.76 10.97
CA ALA A 78 -13.97 -11.03 10.43
C ALA A 78 -13.99 -11.05 8.89
N SER A 79 -13.56 -12.19 8.30
CA SER A 79 -13.39 -12.47 6.86
C SER A 79 -14.67 -12.33 5.98
N ASN A 80 -15.80 -11.94 6.57
CA ASN A 80 -17.12 -11.90 5.96
C ASN A 80 -17.80 -10.50 6.00
N SER A 81 -17.01 -9.41 6.05
CA SER A 81 -17.56 -8.07 5.89
C SER A 81 -17.97 -7.80 4.44
N THR A 82 -19.25 -7.51 4.22
CA THR A 82 -19.82 -6.99 2.95
C THR A 82 -19.66 -5.47 2.80
N GLU A 83 -18.79 -4.85 3.59
CA GLU A 83 -18.48 -3.43 3.49
C GLU A 83 -17.45 -3.24 2.37
N THR A 84 -17.95 -3.00 1.15
CA THR A 84 -17.13 -2.44 0.07
C THR A 84 -16.55 -1.09 0.54
N GLN A 85 -15.27 -1.08 0.90
CA GLN A 85 -14.34 0.06 0.98
C GLN A 85 -14.89 1.37 1.58
N MET A 86 -14.79 1.51 2.91
CA MET A 86 -14.82 2.81 3.60
C MET A 86 -13.40 3.33 3.96
N SER A 87 -12.33 2.63 3.55
CA SER A 87 -10.93 2.92 3.92
C SER A 87 -10.42 4.30 3.44
N PHE A 88 -11.13 4.95 2.52
CA PHE A 88 -10.80 6.30 2.03
C PHE A 88 -11.64 7.43 2.65
N ILE A 89 -12.43 7.12 3.67
CA ILE A 89 -13.33 8.10 4.30
C ILE A 89 -12.85 8.45 5.71
N ASN A 90 -12.35 7.49 6.49
CA ASN A 90 -11.99 7.73 7.88
C ASN A 90 -10.59 7.21 8.23
N VAL A 91 -9.82 8.05 8.90
CA VAL A 91 -8.60 7.65 9.60
C VAL A 91 -9.00 7.12 10.99
N SER A 92 -8.47 5.96 11.39
CA SER A 92 -8.68 5.40 12.75
C SER A 92 -8.30 6.43 13.81
N ASP A 93 -9.01 6.51 14.92
CA ASP A 93 -8.57 7.33 16.06
C ASP A 93 -7.65 6.53 17.02
N ALA A 94 -7.55 5.21 16.82
CA ALA A 94 -6.70 4.31 17.61
C ALA A 94 -5.28 4.13 17.04
N ARG A 95 -4.88 4.99 16.08
CA ARG A 95 -3.57 4.95 15.44
C ARG A 95 -2.46 4.97 16.48
N PRO A 96 -1.34 4.28 16.21
CA PRO A 96 -0.21 4.34 17.10
C PRO A 96 0.39 5.75 17.14
N THR A 97 0.61 6.26 18.35
CA THR A 97 1.28 7.54 18.63
C THR A 97 2.71 7.36 19.12
N LYS A 98 3.13 6.11 19.33
CA LYS A 98 4.48 5.77 19.81
C LYS A 98 5.47 5.76 18.65
N ALA A 99 6.73 6.04 18.98
CA ALA A 99 7.84 5.90 18.06
C ALA A 99 7.92 4.48 17.48
N PRO A 100 8.40 4.31 16.23
CA PRO A 100 8.52 3.00 15.62
C PRO A 100 9.52 2.13 16.36
N LYS A 101 9.24 0.83 16.39
CA LYS A 101 10.18 -0.18 16.85
C LYS A 101 11.13 -0.51 15.71
N GLU A 102 12.43 -0.37 15.97
CA GLU A 102 13.46 -0.77 15.03
C GLU A 102 13.57 -2.30 14.93
N ILE A 103 13.63 -2.81 13.70
CA ILE A 103 13.79 -4.23 13.39
C ILE A 103 14.94 -4.35 12.40
N LYS A 104 16.00 -5.08 12.78
CA LYS A 104 17.12 -5.37 11.88
C LYS A 104 16.75 -6.52 10.96
N ILE A 105 16.98 -6.35 9.66
CA ILE A 105 16.74 -7.35 8.62
C ILE A 105 18.02 -7.55 7.82
N ASN A 106 18.58 -8.76 7.87
CA ASN A 106 19.85 -9.11 7.24
C ASN A 106 19.67 -9.92 5.94
N SER A 107 18.49 -10.49 5.71
CA SER A 107 18.22 -11.40 4.60
C SER A 107 16.76 -11.35 4.14
N LEU A 108 16.50 -11.87 2.94
CA LEU A 108 15.13 -12.03 2.43
C LEU A 108 14.33 -13.05 3.24
N ASP A 109 14.97 -14.05 3.84
CA ASP A 109 14.30 -15.05 4.68
C ASP A 109 13.83 -14.43 6.00
N GLU A 110 14.65 -13.57 6.61
CA GLU A 110 14.25 -12.80 7.79
C GLU A 110 13.11 -11.83 7.46
N LEU A 111 13.19 -11.15 6.30
CA LEU A 111 12.11 -10.26 5.84
C LEU A 111 10.80 -11.03 5.62
N SER A 112 10.88 -12.19 4.98
CA SER A 112 9.71 -13.04 4.72
C SER A 112 9.12 -13.58 6.03
N SER A 113 9.97 -14.02 6.97
CA SER A 113 9.55 -14.46 8.30
C SER A 113 8.87 -13.35 9.10
N LEU A 114 9.36 -12.10 8.98
CA LEU A 114 8.71 -10.94 9.56
C LEU A 114 7.31 -10.74 8.97
N PHE A 115 7.17 -10.75 7.65
CA PHE A 115 5.87 -10.65 6.98
C PHE A 115 4.91 -11.75 7.44
N ASP A 116 5.38 -12.98 7.54
CA ASP A 116 4.57 -14.10 8.03
C ASP A 116 4.10 -13.89 9.47
N SER A 117 4.98 -13.42 10.35
CA SER A 117 4.65 -13.14 11.75
C SER A 117 3.61 -12.03 11.94
N LEU A 118 3.45 -11.16 10.94
CA LEU A 118 2.52 -10.04 10.92
C LEU A 118 1.20 -10.38 10.20
N ASN A 119 0.99 -11.64 9.79
CA ASN A 119 -0.10 -12.03 8.88
C ASN A 119 -0.13 -11.19 7.58
N TYR A 120 1.03 -10.65 7.20
CA TYR A 120 1.21 -9.87 5.97
C TYR A 120 1.81 -10.74 4.88
N ASN A 121 1.18 -11.90 4.73
CA ASN A 121 1.62 -12.96 3.85
C ASN A 121 0.52 -13.33 2.87
N THR A 122 0.86 -14.28 2.01
CA THR A 122 0.01 -14.68 0.91
C THR A 122 -1.27 -15.34 1.34
N GLN A 123 -1.15 -16.32 2.23
CA GLN A 123 -2.31 -17.07 2.71
C GLN A 123 -3.30 -16.13 3.38
N SER A 124 -2.80 -15.22 4.23
CA SER A 124 -3.63 -14.21 4.89
C SER A 124 -4.35 -13.31 3.89
N TRP A 125 -3.67 -12.87 2.83
CA TRP A 125 -4.27 -12.05 1.78
C TRP A 125 -5.36 -12.80 0.99
N ILE A 126 -5.14 -14.08 0.69
CA ILE A 126 -6.13 -14.96 0.06
C ILE A 126 -7.36 -15.13 0.96
N ASP A 127 -7.13 -15.29 2.27
CA ASP A 127 -8.17 -15.46 3.29
C ASP A 127 -8.98 -14.17 3.55
N GLY A 128 -8.65 -13.09 2.84
CA GLY A 128 -9.36 -11.81 2.87
C GLY A 128 -8.75 -10.80 3.83
N ASN A 129 -7.61 -11.07 4.46
CA ASN A 129 -6.92 -10.06 5.25
C ASN A 129 -6.44 -8.92 4.33
N ARG A 130 -6.84 -7.70 4.67
CA ARG A 130 -6.44 -6.45 3.98
C ARG A 130 -5.68 -5.51 4.91
N GLU A 131 -5.40 -5.94 6.13
CA GLU A 131 -4.56 -5.21 7.07
C GLU A 131 -3.10 -5.22 6.60
N VAL A 132 -2.49 -4.04 6.59
CA VAL A 132 -1.10 -3.82 6.19
C VAL A 132 -0.33 -3.26 7.38
N PRO A 133 0.80 -3.85 7.77
CA PRO A 133 1.60 -3.33 8.86
C PRO A 133 2.21 -1.96 8.51
N ARG A 134 2.37 -1.10 9.51
CA ARG A 134 3.03 0.20 9.39
C ARG A 134 4.55 0.01 9.32
N LEU A 135 5.06 -0.33 8.15
CA LEU A 135 6.49 -0.55 7.90
C LEU A 135 7.11 0.67 7.20
N THR A 136 8.24 1.13 7.70
CA THR A 136 9.12 2.10 7.02
C THR A 136 10.55 1.55 6.97
N PHE A 137 11.41 2.13 6.13
CA PHE A 137 12.81 1.76 5.99
C PHE A 137 13.61 2.94 5.42
N GLU A 138 14.92 2.99 5.65
CA GLU A 138 15.78 4.13 5.28
C GLU A 138 16.13 4.17 3.79
N SER A 139 16.48 3.03 3.20
CA SER A 139 16.95 2.99 1.82
C SER A 139 16.78 1.60 1.19
N VAL A 140 16.79 1.57 -0.14
CA VAL A 140 16.94 0.31 -0.89
C VAL A 140 18.41 -0.10 -0.83
N SER A 141 18.70 -1.23 -0.18
CA SER A 141 20.09 -1.72 -0.07
C SER A 141 20.74 -1.87 -1.45
N GLU A 142 22.03 -1.55 -1.58
CA GLU A 142 22.77 -1.76 -2.82
C GLU A 142 22.73 -3.24 -3.27
N ARG A 143 22.73 -4.15 -2.29
CA ARG A 143 22.58 -5.61 -2.48
C ARG A 143 21.24 -6.01 -3.10
N TRP A 144 20.21 -5.16 -3.05
CA TRP A 144 18.93 -5.45 -3.67
C TRP A 144 19.05 -5.60 -5.19
N GLN A 145 19.88 -4.78 -5.85
CA GLN A 145 20.07 -4.93 -7.31
C GLN A 145 20.62 -6.31 -7.66
N GLU A 146 21.64 -6.78 -6.93
CA GLU A 146 22.21 -8.11 -7.13
C GLU A 146 21.23 -9.22 -6.76
N THR A 147 20.61 -9.13 -5.58
CA THR A 147 19.69 -10.15 -5.08
C THR A 147 18.46 -10.28 -5.97
N SER A 148 17.87 -9.16 -6.39
CA SER A 148 16.66 -9.13 -7.22
C SER A 148 16.87 -9.74 -8.62
N ASN A 149 18.10 -9.76 -9.13
CA ASN A 149 18.44 -10.40 -10.40
C ASN A 149 18.61 -11.92 -10.29
N ASN A 150 18.77 -12.44 -9.06
CA ASN A 150 19.04 -13.85 -8.79
C ASN A 150 17.85 -14.58 -8.12
N ILE A 151 16.70 -13.90 -7.95
CA ILE A 151 15.47 -14.49 -7.41
C ILE A 151 14.38 -14.58 -8.50
N PRO A 152 13.39 -15.47 -8.34
CA PRO A 152 12.22 -15.52 -9.22
C PRO A 152 11.52 -14.17 -9.35
N VAL A 153 11.06 -13.85 -10.56
CA VAL A 153 10.36 -12.58 -10.86
C VAL A 153 9.17 -12.35 -9.92
N GLN A 154 8.41 -13.40 -9.61
CA GLN A 154 7.26 -13.33 -8.70
C GLN A 154 7.69 -12.92 -7.28
N GLN A 155 8.77 -13.50 -6.77
CA GLN A 155 9.31 -13.17 -5.44
C GLN A 155 9.82 -11.72 -5.41
N LYS A 156 10.51 -11.27 -6.46
CA LYS A 156 10.96 -9.87 -6.61
C LYS A 156 9.79 -8.89 -6.51
N LYS A 157 8.72 -9.14 -7.27
CA LYS A 157 7.52 -8.31 -7.29
C LYS A 157 6.80 -8.31 -5.94
N MET A 158 6.66 -9.48 -5.31
CA MET A 158 6.05 -9.61 -3.98
C MET A 158 6.79 -8.78 -2.93
N VAL A 159 8.13 -8.91 -2.85
CA VAL A 159 8.95 -8.13 -1.91
C VAL A 159 8.79 -6.63 -2.17
N PHE A 160 8.85 -6.21 -3.45
CA PHE A 160 8.64 -4.82 -3.83
C PHE A 160 7.28 -4.30 -3.35
N PHE A 161 6.18 -4.97 -3.70
CA PHE A 161 4.85 -4.52 -3.31
C PHE A 161 4.66 -4.53 -1.79
N ARG A 162 5.19 -5.54 -1.10
CA ARG A 162 5.05 -5.63 0.36
C ARG A 162 5.80 -4.52 1.09
N LEU A 163 6.93 -4.05 0.56
CA LEU A 163 7.68 -2.93 1.15
C LEU A 163 7.07 -1.57 0.81
N ILE A 164 6.49 -1.40 -0.39
CA ILE A 164 6.01 -0.08 -0.84
C ILE A 164 4.56 0.20 -0.43
N ALA A 165 3.68 -0.81 -0.37
CA ALA A 165 2.28 -0.61 0.01
C ALA A 165 2.09 0.05 1.40
N PRO A 166 2.84 -0.33 2.46
CA PRO A 166 2.81 0.38 3.74
C PRO A 166 3.09 1.87 3.63
N LEU A 167 4.10 2.27 2.84
CA LEU A 167 4.49 3.67 2.68
C LEU A 167 3.39 4.49 2.02
N ILE A 168 2.75 3.91 1.00
CA ILE A 168 1.62 4.52 0.29
C ILE A 168 0.43 4.71 1.24
N LEU A 169 0.11 3.71 2.05
CA LEU A 169 -1.00 3.82 2.99
C LEU A 169 -0.69 4.83 4.10
N VAL A 170 0.56 4.93 4.57
CA VAL A 170 0.98 5.98 5.52
C VAL A 170 0.83 7.38 4.91
N ALA A 171 1.28 7.57 3.66
CA ALA A 171 1.14 8.85 2.97
C ALA A 171 -0.34 9.22 2.74
N ASN A 172 -1.19 8.26 2.36
CA ASN A 172 -2.64 8.47 2.24
C ASN A 172 -3.28 8.80 3.59
N GLU A 173 -2.88 8.15 4.68
CA GLU A 173 -3.34 8.47 6.02
C GLU A 173 -3.01 9.93 6.40
N ASN A 174 -1.78 10.36 6.12
CA ASN A 174 -1.35 11.75 6.33
C ASN A 174 -2.22 12.74 5.52
N ILE A 175 -2.53 12.42 4.26
CA ILE A 175 -3.41 13.25 3.42
C ILE A 175 -4.83 13.33 4.00
N LEU A 176 -5.39 12.22 4.49
CA LEU A 176 -6.72 12.23 5.11
C LEU A 176 -6.76 13.03 6.41
N LEU A 177 -5.67 13.04 7.18
CA LEU A 177 -5.54 13.91 8.36
C LEU A 177 -5.47 15.39 7.99
N GLU A 178 -4.74 15.73 6.94
CA GLU A 178 -4.74 17.09 6.39
C GLU A 178 -6.14 17.52 5.98
N ARG A 179 -6.89 16.65 5.27
CA ARG A 179 -8.29 16.91 4.91
C ARG A 179 -9.18 17.14 6.12
N ARG A 180 -9.10 16.27 7.14
CA ARG A 180 -9.87 16.41 8.39
C ARG A 180 -9.60 17.77 9.04
N LEU A 181 -8.34 18.20 9.06
CA LEU A 181 -7.99 19.54 9.56
C LEU A 181 -8.57 20.66 8.68
N ILE A 182 -8.46 20.55 7.35
CA ILE A 182 -9.04 21.52 6.40
C ILE A 182 -10.54 21.64 6.57
N GLU A 183 -11.27 20.57 6.91
CA GLU A 183 -12.72 20.61 7.10
C GLU A 183 -13.13 21.40 8.35
N SER A 184 -12.38 21.29 9.45
CA SER A 184 -12.80 21.82 10.75
C SER A 184 -12.05 23.07 11.23
N ALA A 185 -10.84 23.33 10.75
CA ALA A 185 -9.98 24.37 11.31
C ALA A 185 -10.52 25.79 11.02
N PRO A 186 -10.35 26.76 11.95
CA PRO A 186 -10.59 28.17 11.66
C PRO A 186 -9.81 28.64 10.42
N LEU A 187 -10.36 29.60 9.67
CA LEU A 187 -9.76 30.07 8.42
C LEU A 187 -8.41 30.79 8.59
N ASP A 188 -8.08 31.20 9.81
CA ASP A 188 -6.83 31.84 10.22
C ASP A 188 -5.91 30.88 11.01
N ASP A 189 -6.27 29.59 11.12
CA ASP A 189 -5.45 28.59 11.80
C ASP A 189 -4.10 28.40 11.08
N ILE A 190 -2.99 28.53 11.83
CA ILE A 190 -1.65 28.49 11.24
C ILE A 190 -1.33 27.16 10.56
N VAL A 191 -1.88 26.04 11.03
CA VAL A 191 -1.65 24.73 10.43
C VAL A 191 -2.42 24.64 9.10
N LEU A 192 -3.65 25.15 9.05
CA LEU A 192 -4.41 25.29 7.81
C LEU A 192 -3.69 26.20 6.79
N LEU A 193 -3.13 27.33 7.23
CA LEU A 193 -2.34 28.21 6.36
C LEU A 193 -1.09 27.52 5.81
N ASN A 194 -0.40 26.72 6.64
CA ASN A 194 0.75 25.93 6.19
C ASN A 194 0.36 24.87 5.16
N ILE A 195 -0.78 24.19 5.32
CA ILE A 195 -1.31 23.27 4.30
C ILE A 195 -1.63 24.05 3.03
N ALA A 196 -2.31 25.20 3.13
CA ALA A 196 -2.65 26.02 1.96
C ALA A 196 -1.40 26.47 1.19
N ALA A 197 -0.32 26.82 1.90
CA ALA A 197 0.97 27.15 1.29
C ALA A 197 1.67 25.93 0.68
N LYS A 198 1.68 24.77 1.37
CA LYS A 198 2.21 23.50 0.87
C LYS A 198 1.60 23.12 -0.48
N TYR A 199 0.29 23.30 -0.62
CA TYR A 199 -0.44 22.99 -1.86
C TYR A 199 -0.55 24.17 -2.84
N ARG A 200 0.16 25.29 -2.57
CA ARG A 200 0.24 26.48 -3.44
C ARG A 200 -1.10 27.18 -3.69
N ILE A 201 -2.07 27.04 -2.79
CA ILE A 201 -3.33 27.80 -2.80
C ILE A 201 -3.09 29.24 -2.34
N ILE A 202 -2.15 29.45 -1.43
CA ILE A 202 -1.66 30.76 -0.99
C ILE A 202 -0.14 30.82 -1.06
N THR A 203 0.41 32.04 -1.06
CA THR A 203 1.85 32.29 -1.10
C THR A 203 2.38 32.97 0.17
N ARG A 204 1.49 33.42 1.06
CA ARG A 204 1.82 34.13 2.30
C ARG A 204 1.00 33.58 3.46
N LEU A 205 1.59 33.53 4.64
CA LEU A 205 0.97 33.00 5.86
C LEU A 205 0.35 34.10 6.75
N ASP A 206 0.39 35.36 6.33
CA ASP A 206 -0.19 36.49 7.06
C ASP A 206 -1.61 36.85 6.57
N GLN A 207 -2.25 35.90 5.90
CA GLN A 207 -3.59 36.04 5.34
C GLN A 207 -4.51 34.98 5.94
N THR A 208 -5.79 35.31 6.05
CA THR A 208 -6.85 34.34 6.33
C THR A 208 -7.29 33.70 5.01
N ILE A 209 -7.39 32.38 4.93
CA ILE A 209 -7.95 31.75 3.74
C ILE A 209 -9.47 32.01 3.65
N THR A 210 -10.03 32.04 2.45
CA THR A 210 -11.49 32.13 2.26
C THR A 210 -12.13 30.75 2.28
N GLU A 211 -13.44 30.66 2.52
CA GLU A 211 -14.17 29.38 2.37
C GLU A 211 -14.08 28.82 0.94
N GLN A 212 -13.95 29.69 -0.07
CA GLN A 212 -13.68 29.26 -1.43
C GLN A 212 -12.31 28.57 -1.54
N GLN A 213 -11.28 29.11 -0.90
CA GLN A 213 -9.95 28.49 -0.88
C GLN A 213 -9.94 27.20 -0.05
N ARG A 214 -10.69 27.11 1.04
CA ARG A 214 -10.92 25.86 1.78
C ARG A 214 -11.54 24.79 0.88
N GLN A 215 -12.57 25.16 0.12
CA GLN A 215 -13.20 24.25 -0.82
C GLN A 215 -12.22 23.81 -1.93
N MET A 216 -11.39 24.72 -2.46
CA MET A 216 -10.33 24.36 -3.40
C MET A 216 -9.34 23.35 -2.79
N LEU A 217 -8.92 23.55 -1.53
CA LEU A 217 -8.07 22.59 -0.83
C LEU A 217 -8.71 21.20 -0.75
N LEU A 218 -10.01 21.13 -0.44
CA LEU A 218 -10.74 19.86 -0.36
C LEU A 218 -10.98 19.21 -1.72
N GLU A 219 -10.96 19.97 -2.82
CA GLU A 219 -11.00 19.43 -4.18
C GLU A 219 -9.62 18.94 -4.64
N GLU A 220 -8.54 19.59 -4.21
CA GLU A 220 -7.19 19.26 -4.64
C GLU A 220 -6.54 18.15 -3.81
N ILE A 221 -6.72 18.17 -2.50
CA ILE A 221 -5.97 17.35 -1.52
C ILE A 221 -6.77 16.11 -1.21
N ASP A 222 -6.37 14.97 -1.76
CA ASP A 222 -7.03 13.70 -1.48
C ASP A 222 -6.09 12.52 -1.77
N ILE A 223 -6.48 11.33 -1.31
CA ILE A 223 -5.72 10.09 -1.42
C ILE A 223 -5.45 9.73 -2.88
N LEU A 224 -4.44 8.89 -3.09
CA LEU A 224 -4.23 8.20 -4.36
C LEU A 224 -4.42 6.70 -4.15
N PRO A 225 -5.15 6.00 -5.02
CA PRO A 225 -5.38 4.56 -4.90
C PRO A 225 -4.05 3.80 -4.84
N PRO A 226 -3.82 2.96 -3.82
CA PRO A 226 -2.58 2.19 -3.72
C PRO A 226 -2.21 1.41 -4.97
N SER A 227 -3.20 0.88 -5.69
CA SER A 227 -2.99 0.17 -6.95
C SER A 227 -2.30 1.03 -8.01
N LEU A 228 -2.70 2.30 -8.14
CA LEU A 228 -2.10 3.25 -9.06
C LEU A 228 -0.66 3.56 -8.67
N VAL A 229 -0.45 3.89 -7.40
CA VAL A 229 0.86 4.32 -6.91
C VAL A 229 1.87 3.16 -6.96
N LEU A 230 1.46 1.94 -6.62
CA LEU A 230 2.30 0.75 -6.77
C LEU A 230 2.65 0.46 -8.24
N ALA A 231 1.70 0.59 -9.16
CA ALA A 231 1.94 0.37 -10.58
C ALA A 231 2.93 1.39 -11.15
N GLN A 232 2.78 2.67 -10.80
CA GLN A 232 3.73 3.70 -11.22
C GLN A 232 5.09 3.52 -10.55
N ALA A 233 5.15 3.24 -9.25
CA ALA A 233 6.41 2.95 -8.57
C ALA A 233 7.15 1.78 -9.25
N ALA A 234 6.44 0.70 -9.62
CA ALA A 234 7.04 -0.44 -10.29
C ALA A 234 7.59 -0.11 -11.69
N GLU A 235 6.80 0.61 -12.51
CA GLU A 235 7.20 1.04 -13.86
C GLU A 235 8.40 2.00 -13.81
N GLU A 236 8.35 3.03 -12.96
CA GLU A 236 9.35 4.11 -12.93
C GLU A 236 10.67 3.68 -12.25
N SER A 237 10.61 2.82 -11.23
CA SER A 237 11.80 2.33 -10.51
C SER A 237 12.36 1.02 -11.07
N GLY A 238 11.65 0.37 -11.99
CA GLY A 238 11.95 -0.97 -12.44
C GLY A 238 11.94 -1.99 -11.28
N TRP A 239 10.92 -1.93 -10.41
CA TRP A 239 10.84 -2.76 -9.19
C TRP A 239 11.98 -2.49 -8.20
N ALA A 240 12.28 -1.21 -7.99
CA ALA A 240 13.36 -0.71 -7.13
C ALA A 240 14.79 -1.08 -7.56
N THR A 241 15.01 -1.53 -8.79
CA THR A 241 16.36 -1.87 -9.28
C THR A 241 17.04 -0.73 -10.04
N SER A 242 16.33 0.37 -10.29
CA SER A 242 16.92 1.56 -10.88
C SER A 242 18.03 2.13 -10.00
N ARG A 243 19.12 2.58 -10.63
CA ARG A 243 20.21 3.28 -9.95
C ARG A 243 19.71 4.48 -9.13
N PHE A 244 18.76 5.24 -9.65
CA PHE A 244 18.22 6.41 -8.95
C PHE A 244 17.42 6.02 -7.69
N THR A 245 16.78 4.86 -7.71
CA THR A 245 16.08 4.35 -6.53
C THR A 245 17.07 3.92 -5.45
N VAL A 246 18.17 3.27 -5.83
CA VAL A 246 19.21 2.87 -4.88
C VAL A 246 20.02 4.06 -4.35
N GLU A 247 20.45 4.97 -5.22
CA GLU A 247 21.31 6.10 -4.82
C GLU A 247 20.56 7.23 -4.10
N GLY A 248 19.25 7.36 -4.30
CA GLY A 248 18.51 8.52 -3.81
C GLY A 248 17.02 8.30 -3.56
N ASN A 249 16.60 7.06 -3.33
CA ASN A 249 15.21 6.70 -3.02
C ASN A 249 14.20 7.23 -4.05
N ALA A 250 14.60 7.47 -5.31
CA ALA A 250 13.72 8.00 -6.33
C ALA A 250 12.87 6.88 -6.97
N PHE A 251 11.65 6.68 -6.46
CA PHE A 251 10.76 5.61 -6.96
C PHE A 251 9.90 6.01 -8.17
N PHE A 252 9.73 7.31 -8.43
CA PHE A 252 8.70 7.82 -9.35
C PHE A 252 9.25 8.68 -10.50
N GLY A 253 10.57 8.75 -10.67
CA GLY A 253 11.18 9.54 -11.76
C GLY A 253 10.90 11.05 -11.66
N GLN A 254 10.71 11.58 -10.45
CA GLN A 254 10.42 12.99 -10.23
C GLN A 254 11.63 13.86 -10.62
N TRP A 255 11.35 14.98 -11.29
CA TRP A 255 12.36 15.92 -11.75
C TRP A 255 12.71 16.89 -10.62
N ASP A 256 14.00 17.20 -10.49
CA ASP A 256 14.52 18.27 -9.67
C ASP A 256 15.21 19.31 -10.56
N PHE A 257 14.70 20.54 -10.48
CA PHE A 257 15.18 21.70 -11.23
C PHE A 257 16.02 22.66 -10.37
N SER A 258 16.25 22.35 -9.09
CA SER A 258 17.08 23.15 -8.18
C SER A 258 18.57 23.11 -8.52
N GLY A 259 18.99 22.15 -9.34
CA GLY A 259 20.39 21.88 -9.69
C GLY A 259 21.09 20.87 -8.78
N ASN A 260 20.42 20.37 -7.73
CA ASN A 260 20.96 19.36 -6.81
C ASN A 260 20.53 17.91 -7.13
N GLY A 261 19.73 17.73 -8.17
CA GLY A 261 19.19 16.44 -8.56
C GLY A 261 20.24 15.46 -9.12
N MET A 262 19.95 14.17 -9.03
CA MET A 262 20.77 13.11 -9.58
C MET A 262 20.80 13.17 -11.12
N ILE A 263 21.99 13.30 -11.69
CA ILE A 263 22.17 13.49 -13.12
C ILE A 263 22.09 12.15 -13.88
N PRO A 264 21.30 12.05 -14.96
CA PRO A 264 21.36 10.91 -15.87
C PRO A 264 22.72 10.77 -16.55
N LYS A 265 23.20 9.54 -16.74
CA LYS A 265 24.47 9.26 -17.46
C LYS A 265 24.49 9.83 -18.88
N GLN A 266 23.32 10.05 -19.48
CA GLN A 266 23.13 10.73 -20.76
C GLN A 266 22.11 11.86 -20.57
N GLN A 267 22.59 13.11 -20.46
CA GLN A 267 21.71 14.29 -20.43
C GLN A 267 21.26 14.65 -21.85
N ARG A 268 19.95 14.89 -22.03
CA ARG A 268 19.46 15.52 -23.26
C ARG A 268 19.85 17.00 -23.21
N LYS A 269 20.71 17.44 -24.14
CA LYS A 269 21.27 18.81 -24.15
C LYS A 269 20.18 19.89 -24.22
N GLU A 270 19.02 19.58 -24.80
CA GLU A 270 17.90 20.53 -24.95
C GLU A 270 17.11 20.87 -23.68
N LEU A 271 17.23 20.10 -22.59
CA LEU A 271 16.38 20.26 -21.39
C LEU A 271 17.05 21.06 -20.24
N GLY A 272 18.27 21.57 -20.44
CA GLY A 272 18.98 22.39 -19.44
C GLY A 272 19.55 21.60 -18.25
N ASN A 273 19.76 22.27 -17.11
CA ASN A 273 20.23 21.63 -15.88
C ASN A 273 19.06 20.99 -15.14
N TYR A 274 18.76 19.74 -15.46
CA TYR A 274 17.75 18.94 -14.77
C TYR A 274 18.39 17.67 -14.20
N GLY A 275 17.94 17.28 -13.02
CA GLY A 275 18.25 16.00 -12.39
C GLY A 275 16.99 15.27 -11.95
N LEU A 276 17.15 14.03 -11.50
CA LEU A 276 16.09 13.33 -10.77
C LEU A 276 16.16 13.70 -9.29
N ALA A 277 15.00 13.90 -8.67
CA ALA A 277 14.90 14.21 -7.25
C ALA A 277 15.54 13.09 -6.41
N ARG A 278 16.16 13.50 -5.30
CA ARG A 278 16.68 12.63 -4.25
C ARG A 278 15.81 12.81 -3.01
N PHE A 279 15.56 11.71 -2.30
CA PHE A 279 14.76 11.70 -1.08
C PHE A 279 15.56 11.04 0.05
N ASP A 280 15.38 11.57 1.26
CA ASP A 280 16.03 11.02 2.45
C ASP A 280 15.57 9.58 2.71
N THR A 281 14.27 9.32 2.52
CA THR A 281 13.67 7.99 2.69
C THR A 281 12.73 7.62 1.51
N PRO A 282 12.47 6.32 1.30
CA PRO A 282 11.40 5.83 0.45
C PRO A 282 10.04 6.44 0.76
N LEU A 283 9.72 6.65 2.05
CA LEU A 283 8.47 7.31 2.45
C LEU A 283 8.41 8.74 1.91
N ALA A 284 9.50 9.51 2.06
CA ALA A 284 9.58 10.87 1.53
C ALA A 284 9.43 10.91 0.01
N SER A 285 9.91 9.88 -0.72
CA SER A 285 9.67 9.76 -2.17
C SER A 285 8.19 9.56 -2.49
N VAL A 286 7.50 8.69 -1.75
CA VAL A 286 6.05 8.49 -1.91
C VAL A 286 5.29 9.78 -1.61
N GLU A 287 5.56 10.43 -0.47
CA GLU A 287 4.91 11.68 -0.08
C GLU A 287 5.16 12.80 -1.09
N GLY A 288 6.40 12.95 -1.58
CA GLY A 288 6.76 13.91 -2.61
C GLY A 288 6.03 13.66 -3.94
N TYR A 289 5.89 12.40 -4.34
CA TYR A 289 5.13 12.01 -5.53
C TYR A 289 3.63 12.31 -5.39
N MET A 290 3.03 11.94 -4.26
CA MET A 290 1.61 12.21 -4.01
C MET A 290 1.33 13.72 -3.92
N LEU A 291 2.22 14.48 -3.30
CA LEU A 291 2.15 15.94 -3.26
C LEU A 291 2.18 16.54 -4.68
N ASN A 292 3.06 16.06 -5.56
CA ASN A 292 3.13 16.53 -6.94
C ASN A 292 1.81 16.31 -7.69
N LEU A 293 1.18 15.13 -7.54
CA LEU A 293 -0.13 14.84 -8.17
C LEU A 293 -1.26 15.69 -7.58
N ASN A 294 -1.20 15.98 -6.28
CA ASN A 294 -2.16 16.82 -5.59
C ASN A 294 -1.97 18.33 -5.83
N THR A 295 -0.87 18.78 -6.46
CA THR A 295 -0.57 20.21 -6.63
C THR A 295 -0.38 20.64 -8.07
N ASN A 296 0.37 19.89 -8.87
CA ASN A 296 0.83 20.35 -10.17
C ASN A 296 -0.33 20.48 -11.16
N ASN A 297 -0.39 21.60 -11.90
CA ASN A 297 -1.44 21.90 -12.88
C ASN A 297 -1.57 20.83 -13.97
N ALA A 298 -0.49 20.11 -14.30
CA ALA A 298 -0.52 19.00 -15.25
C ALA A 298 -1.53 17.90 -14.86
N TYR A 299 -1.83 17.76 -13.56
CA TYR A 299 -2.70 16.72 -13.00
C TYR A 299 -4.07 17.24 -12.56
N LYS A 300 -4.49 18.42 -13.02
CA LYS A 300 -5.81 18.97 -12.70
C LYS A 300 -6.95 18.01 -13.05
N LYS A 301 -6.87 17.31 -14.20
CA LYS A 301 -7.87 16.31 -14.61
C LYS A 301 -8.01 15.17 -13.59
N LEU A 302 -6.90 14.71 -13.03
CA LEU A 302 -6.88 13.69 -11.98
C LEU A 302 -7.64 14.15 -10.75
N ARG A 303 -7.33 15.36 -10.26
CA ARG A 303 -7.97 15.94 -9.08
C ARG A 303 -9.47 16.16 -9.30
N SER A 304 -9.85 16.70 -10.46
CA SER A 304 -11.27 16.90 -10.80
C SER A 304 -12.04 15.58 -10.90
N LEU A 305 -11.49 14.54 -11.53
CA LEU A 305 -12.14 13.22 -11.56
C LEU A 305 -12.29 12.65 -10.15
N ARG A 306 -11.23 12.69 -9.34
CA ARG A 306 -11.23 12.21 -7.96
C ARG A 306 -12.25 12.95 -7.08
N ALA A 307 -12.33 14.28 -7.19
CA ALA A 307 -13.32 15.08 -6.47
C ALA A 307 -14.76 14.70 -6.86
N ASN A 308 -15.03 14.46 -8.15
CA ASN A 308 -16.33 14.00 -8.63
C ASN A 308 -16.69 12.60 -8.09
N LEU A 309 -15.72 11.66 -8.09
CA LEU A 309 -15.91 10.32 -7.52
C LEU A 309 -16.22 10.41 -6.02
N ARG A 310 -15.48 11.23 -5.27
CA ARG A 310 -15.74 11.45 -3.84
C ARG A 310 -17.12 12.06 -3.59
N ALA A 311 -17.49 13.12 -4.32
CA ALA A 311 -18.78 13.79 -4.16
C ALA A 311 -19.98 12.90 -4.49
N SER A 312 -19.79 11.91 -5.37
CA SER A 312 -20.81 10.92 -5.74
C SER A 312 -20.75 9.64 -4.90
N ASN A 313 -19.88 9.59 -3.88
CA ASN A 313 -19.60 8.39 -3.07
C ASN A 313 -19.25 7.15 -3.92
N ALA A 314 -18.57 7.38 -5.06
CA ALA A 314 -18.08 6.35 -5.94
C ALA A 314 -16.64 5.95 -5.57
N ALA A 315 -16.26 4.70 -5.88
CA ALA A 315 -14.92 4.20 -5.60
C ALA A 315 -13.85 4.99 -6.39
N ILE A 316 -12.86 5.50 -5.68
CA ILE A 316 -11.67 6.13 -6.28
C ILE A 316 -10.66 5.00 -6.54
N THR A 317 -10.60 4.51 -7.79
CA THR A 317 -9.76 3.35 -8.14
C THR A 317 -8.58 3.74 -9.00
N GLY A 318 -7.51 2.93 -8.97
CA GLY A 318 -6.34 3.20 -9.79
C GLY A 318 -6.59 3.13 -11.29
N ILE A 319 -7.49 2.25 -11.74
CA ILE A 319 -7.86 2.11 -13.17
C ILE A 319 -8.53 3.39 -13.69
N GLU A 320 -9.43 3.99 -12.90
CA GLU A 320 -10.10 5.22 -13.27
C GLU A 320 -9.11 6.39 -13.32
N LEU A 321 -8.36 6.62 -12.23
CA LEU A 321 -7.44 7.75 -12.16
C LEU A 321 -6.28 7.65 -13.15
N ALA A 322 -5.78 6.45 -13.47
CA ALA A 322 -4.77 6.25 -14.51
C ALA A 322 -5.16 6.86 -15.85
N GLY A 323 -6.46 6.90 -16.18
CA GLY A 323 -6.97 7.50 -17.41
C GLY A 323 -6.70 9.00 -17.56
N THR A 324 -6.28 9.68 -16.49
CA THR A 324 -6.03 11.12 -16.46
C THR A 324 -4.55 11.50 -16.52
N LEU A 325 -3.65 10.51 -16.59
CA LEU A 325 -2.19 10.70 -16.54
C LEU A 325 -1.54 10.98 -17.90
N ASP A 326 -2.28 11.60 -18.84
CA ASP A 326 -1.78 11.91 -20.19
C ASP A 326 -0.58 12.85 -20.21
N LYS A 327 -0.34 13.58 -19.11
CA LYS A 327 0.77 14.51 -18.91
C LYS A 327 1.88 13.98 -18.01
N TYR A 328 1.75 12.78 -17.46
CA TYR A 328 2.79 12.19 -16.60
C TYR A 328 4.01 11.73 -17.43
N SER A 329 3.76 11.18 -18.63
CA SER A 329 4.79 10.63 -19.50
C SER A 329 4.65 11.18 -20.92
N GLU A 330 5.79 11.41 -21.59
CA GLU A 330 5.84 11.73 -23.03
C GLU A 330 5.16 10.66 -23.90
N ARG A 331 5.04 9.43 -23.38
CA ARG A 331 4.34 8.31 -24.04
C ARG A 331 2.81 8.48 -24.09
N GLY A 332 2.22 9.42 -23.33
CA GLY A 332 0.79 9.72 -23.35
C GLY A 332 -0.10 8.49 -23.13
N GLN A 333 -0.99 8.18 -24.07
CA GLN A 333 -1.93 7.06 -23.95
C GLN A 333 -1.24 5.69 -23.75
N ALA A 334 -0.09 5.45 -24.40
CA ALA A 334 0.63 4.20 -24.23
C ALA A 334 1.16 4.00 -22.80
N TYR A 335 1.40 5.09 -22.07
CA TYR A 335 1.72 5.01 -20.64
C TYR A 335 0.50 4.60 -19.82
N ILE A 336 -0.65 5.24 -20.07
CA ILE A 336 -1.93 4.95 -19.41
C ILE A 336 -2.30 3.48 -19.55
N ASP A 337 -2.19 2.94 -20.78
CA ASP A 337 -2.51 1.55 -21.07
C ASP A 337 -1.55 0.60 -20.36
N GLY A 338 -0.26 0.96 -20.30
CA GLY A 338 0.76 0.23 -19.55
C GLY A 338 0.46 0.17 -18.04
N ILE A 339 0.13 1.30 -17.42
CA ILE A 339 -0.23 1.36 -15.99
C ILE A 339 -1.49 0.54 -15.71
N ARG A 340 -2.54 0.68 -16.52
CA ARG A 340 -3.77 -0.12 -16.37
C ARG A 340 -3.50 -1.61 -16.54
N GLN A 341 -2.60 -1.97 -17.45
CA GLN A 341 -2.18 -3.35 -17.64
C GLN A 341 -1.39 -3.87 -16.44
N MET A 342 -0.49 -3.06 -15.87
CA MET A 342 0.25 -3.38 -14.65
C MET A 342 -0.70 -3.66 -13.48
N ILE A 343 -1.71 -2.81 -13.29
CA ILE A 343 -2.73 -2.99 -12.25
C ILE A 343 -3.48 -4.32 -12.45
N ARG A 344 -4.02 -4.56 -13.65
CA ARG A 344 -4.80 -5.78 -13.94
C ARG A 344 -3.98 -7.05 -13.87
N TYR A 345 -2.80 -7.07 -14.49
CA TYR A 345 -1.95 -8.26 -14.57
C TYR A 345 -1.47 -8.70 -13.19
N ASN A 346 -1.09 -7.74 -12.34
CA ASN A 346 -0.59 -8.03 -11.00
C ASN A 346 -1.71 -8.04 -9.94
N LYS A 347 -2.98 -7.83 -10.34
CA LYS A 347 -4.18 -7.74 -9.47
C LYS A 347 -4.03 -6.74 -8.32
N LEU A 348 -3.52 -5.56 -8.66
CA LEU A 348 -3.26 -4.51 -7.66
C LEU A 348 -4.52 -3.80 -7.18
N ASP A 349 -5.65 -3.97 -7.88
CA ASP A 349 -6.97 -3.44 -7.50
C ASP A 349 -7.37 -3.85 -6.07
N GLN A 350 -7.01 -5.06 -5.65
CA GLN A 350 -7.23 -5.55 -4.28
C GLN A 350 -6.56 -4.68 -3.22
N VAL A 351 -5.43 -4.04 -3.55
CA VAL A 351 -4.68 -3.21 -2.60
C VAL A 351 -5.39 -1.89 -2.34
N ASP A 352 -6.34 -1.49 -3.19
CA ASP A 352 -7.20 -0.33 -2.90
C ASP A 352 -8.13 -0.61 -1.70
N GLU A 353 -8.33 -1.87 -1.32
CA GLU A 353 -9.08 -2.26 -0.10
C GLU A 353 -8.20 -2.29 1.16
N ALA A 354 -6.88 -2.13 1.02
CA ALA A 354 -5.95 -2.25 2.12
C ALA A 354 -6.08 -1.10 3.14
N TYR A 355 -5.79 -1.40 4.40
CA TYR A 355 -5.77 -0.41 5.48
C TYR A 355 -4.58 -0.64 6.41
N LEU A 356 -4.11 0.42 7.08
CA LEU A 356 -3.01 0.30 8.04
C LEU A 356 -3.47 -0.35 9.33
N SER A 357 -2.65 -1.25 9.85
CA SER A 357 -2.79 -1.79 11.19
C SER A 357 -2.68 -0.68 12.25
N ASP A 358 -3.45 -0.80 13.33
CA ASP A 358 -3.29 0.05 14.53
C ASP A 358 -2.17 -0.47 15.47
N ALA A 359 -1.48 -1.55 15.11
CA ALA A 359 -0.30 -2.03 15.80
C ALA A 359 0.86 -1.02 15.76
N ALA A 360 1.84 -1.22 16.66
CA ALA A 360 3.01 -0.34 16.75
C ALA A 360 3.77 -0.28 15.41
N PRO A 361 4.18 0.92 14.96
CA PRO A 361 4.91 1.07 13.71
C PRO A 361 6.27 0.41 13.83
N LEU A 362 6.77 -0.12 12.72
CA LEU A 362 8.06 -0.78 12.64
C LEU A 362 8.94 -0.05 11.63
N HIS A 363 10.20 0.09 11.97
CA HIS A 363 11.21 0.67 11.11
C HIS A 363 12.29 -0.37 10.81
N LEU A 364 12.43 -0.74 9.54
CA LEU A 364 13.37 -1.77 9.11
C LEU A 364 14.75 -1.15 8.89
N LEU A 365 15.73 -1.70 9.59
CA LEU A 365 17.15 -1.34 9.44
C LEU A 365 17.83 -2.39 8.57
N SER A 366 18.50 -1.94 7.51
CA SER A 366 19.35 -2.76 6.66
C SER A 366 20.75 -2.84 7.26
N SER A 367 21.31 -4.04 7.37
CA SER A 367 22.66 -4.23 7.93
C SER A 367 23.80 -3.80 7.01
N ALA A 368 23.49 -3.11 5.90
CA ALA A 368 24.48 -2.46 5.05
C ALA A 368 24.97 -1.12 5.62
N ASP A 369 24.28 -0.57 6.63
CA ASP A 369 24.56 0.75 7.21
C ASP A 369 25.47 0.70 8.46
N GLN A 370 26.29 -0.35 8.62
CA GLN A 370 27.33 -0.45 9.67
C GLN A 370 28.70 -0.83 9.13
#